data_AF-A0A7X5VPY9-F1
#
_entry.id   AF-A0A7X5VPY9-F1
#
_cell.length_a   1.000
_cell.length_b   1.000
_cell.length_c   1.000
_cell.angle_alpha   90.00
_cell.angle_beta   90.00
_cell.angle_gamma   90.00
#
_symmetry.space_group_name_H-M   'P 1'
#
loop_
_entity.id
_entity.type
_entity.pdbx_description
1 polymer ?
#
loop_
_entity_poly.entity_id
_entity_poly.type
_entity_poly.pdbx_seq_one_letter_code
_entity_poly.pdbx_strand_id
1 'polypeptide(L)' 'MLREVARVLADDLNKRVIIVDTSNEIAGDGDIPHPAIGKARRMQVASPTLQ' A
#
# COMPACT_ATOMS: atom_id res chain seq x y z
N MET A 1 8.74 5.93 -5.18
CA MET A 1 9.56 4.71 -4.99
C MET A 1 8.82 3.58 -4.29
N LEU A 2 8.21 3.77 -3.10
CA LEU A 2 7.51 2.67 -2.39
C LEU A 2 6.37 2.02 -3.18
N ARG A 3 5.55 2.81 -3.89
CA ARG A 3 4.47 2.31 -4.75
C ARG A 3 4.97 1.33 -5.82
N GLU A 4 6.07 1.70 -6.47
CA GLU A 4 6.65 0.90 -7.55
C GLU A 4 7.26 -0.40 -7.04
N VAL A 5 7.95 -0.36 -5.90
CA VAL A 5 8.46 -1.57 -5.25
C VAL A 5 7.32 -2.52 -4.88
N ALA A 6 6.23 -2.00 -4.30
CA ALA A 6 5.06 -2.81 -3.97
C ALA A 6 4.41 -3.43 -5.23
N ARG A 7 4.28 -2.66 -6.31
CA ARG A 7 3.76 -3.13 -7.59
C ARG A 7 4.62 -4.27 -8.16
N VAL A 8 5.94 -4.09 -8.25
CA VAL A 8 6.85 -5.12 -8.79
C VAL A 8 6.79 -6.40 -7.94
N LEU A 9 6.79 -6.28 -6.61
CA LEU A 9 6.67 -7.44 -5.72
C LEU A 9 5.33 -8.16 -5.89
N ALA A 10 4.22 -7.42 -5.99
CA ALA A 10 2.89 -7.99 -6.05
C ALA A 10 2.53 -8.56 -7.44
N ASP A 11 2.83 -7.83 -8.51
CA ASP A 11 2.38 -8.15 -9.86
C ASP A 11 3.42 -8.98 -10.61
N ASP A 12 4.67 -8.53 -10.62
CA ASP A 12 5.73 -9.12 -11.44
C ASP A 12 6.31 -10.36 -10.76
N LEU A 13 6.47 -10.30 -9.43
CA LEU A 13 7.02 -11.40 -8.61
C LEU A 13 5.94 -12.26 -7.91
N ASN A 14 4.66 -11.94 -8.12
CA ASN A 14 3.49 -12.63 -7.56
C ASN A 14 3.59 -12.91 -6.03
N LYS A 15 4.21 -11.99 -5.27
CA LYS A 15 4.28 -12.10 -3.82
C LYS A 15 3.02 -11.53 -3.17
N ARG A 16 2.67 -12.07 -2.01
CA ARG A 16 1.63 -11.48 -1.17
C ARG A 16 2.20 -10.26 -0.47
N VAL A 17 1.79 -9.07 -0.90
CA VAL A 17 2.25 -7.79 -0.37
C VAL A 17 1.12 -7.10 0.38
N ILE A 18 1.40 -6.64 1.60
CA ILE A 18 0.53 -5.78 2.41
C ILE A 18 1.30 -4.50 2.70
N ILE A 19 0.70 -3.37 2.37
CA ILE A 19 1.21 -2.03 2.70
C ILE A 19 0.46 -1.56 3.93
N VAL A 20 1.20 -1.29 5.00
CA VAL A 20 0.68 -0.63 6.20
C VAL A 20 0.90 0.87 6.02
N ASP A 21 -0.18 1.61 5.84
CA ASP A 21 -0.17 3.04 5.54
C ASP A 21 -0.70 3.79 6.77
N THR A 22 0.08 4.70 7.32
CA THR A 22 -0.27 5.46 8.54
C THR A 22 -0.59 6.91 8.22
N SER A 23 0.20 7.52 7.33
CA SER A 23 0.06 8.92 6.91
C SER A 23 -0.67 9.12 5.58
N ASN A 24 -1.23 8.05 4.99
CA ASN A 24 -1.89 8.06 3.67
C ASN A 24 -0.96 8.43 2.48
N GLU A 25 0.36 8.45 2.66
CA GLU A 25 1.30 8.88 1.60
C GLU A 25 1.46 7.82 0.50
N ILE A 26 1.20 6.54 0.81
CA ILE A 26 1.53 5.44 -0.09
C ILE A 26 0.38 5.15 -1.03
N ALA A 27 -0.86 5.07 -0.56
CA ALA A 27 -2.01 4.78 -1.42
C ALA A 27 -3.10 5.86 -1.40
N GLY A 28 -2.83 7.01 -0.78
CA GLY A 28 -3.69 8.20 -0.84
C GLY A 28 -4.94 8.11 0.05
N ASP A 29 -5.69 9.21 0.07
CA ASP A 29 -6.93 9.34 0.81
C ASP A 29 -8.10 8.71 0.02
N GLY A 30 -8.37 7.43 0.27
CA GLY A 30 -9.53 6.74 -0.31
C GLY A 30 -9.64 5.29 0.14
N ASP A 31 -10.88 4.78 0.21
CA ASP A 31 -11.14 3.38 0.56
C ASP A 31 -10.71 2.40 -0.54
N ILE A 32 -10.52 2.92 -1.76
CA ILE A 32 -10.00 2.18 -2.91
C ILE A 32 -8.49 2.38 -2.98
N PRO A 33 -7.69 1.30 -2.97
CA PRO A 33 -6.24 1.41 -3.11
C PRO A 33 -5.83 2.06 -4.44
N HIS A 34 -4.83 2.94 -4.37
CA HIS A 34 -4.31 3.64 -5.56
C HIS A 34 -3.78 2.65 -6.62
N PRO A 35 -4.14 2.78 -7.92
CA PRO A 35 -3.73 1.83 -8.96
C PRO A 35 -2.22 1.54 -9.04
N ALA A 36 -1.40 2.53 -8.71
CA ALA A 36 0.06 2.42 -8.68
C ALA A 36 0.65 1.39 -7.69
N ILE A 37 -0.14 0.77 -6.81
CA ILE A 37 0.34 -0.33 -5.95
C ILE A 37 0.06 -1.74 -6.53
N GLY A 38 -0.58 -1.83 -7.69
CA GLY A 38 -0.89 -3.11 -8.33
C GLY A 38 -1.85 -3.98 -7.49
N LYS A 39 -1.58 -5.29 -7.41
CA LYS A 39 -2.33 -6.25 -6.58
C LYS A 39 -2.01 -6.17 -5.08
N ALA A 40 -1.10 -5.29 -4.66
CA ALA A 40 -0.81 -5.13 -3.23
C ALA A 40 -2.05 -4.65 -2.48
N ARG A 41 -2.21 -5.11 -1.23
CA ARG A 41 -3.34 -4.70 -0.37
C ARG A 41 -2.90 -3.56 0.55
N ARG A 42 -3.78 -2.59 0.77
CA ARG A 42 -3.59 -1.51 1.73
C ARG A 42 -4.27 -1.84 3.06
N MET A 43 -3.56 -1.62 4.15
CA MET A 43 -4.14 -1.52 5.49
C MET A 43 -3.86 -0.12 6.02
N GLN A 44 -4.92 0.65 6.24
CA GLN A 44 -4.83 1.95 6.89
C GLN A 44 -4.77 1.76 8.40
N VAL A 45 -3.82 2.40 9.07
CA VAL A 45 -3.80 2.46 10.53
C VAL A 45 -4.78 3.55 11.00
N ALA A 46 -5.72 3.17 11.87
CA ALA A 46 -6.82 4.03 12.31
C ALA A 46 -6.37 5.26 13.14
N SER A 47 -5.19 5.19 13.77
CA SER A 47 -4.60 6.32 14.50
C SER A 47 -3.07 6.29 14.41
N PRO A 48 -2.42 7.33 13.85
CA PRO A 48 -0.96 7.42 13.79
C PRO A 48 -0.27 7.39 15.16
N THR A 49 -0.98 7.81 16.22
CA THR A 49 -0.47 7.87 17.59
C THR A 49 -0.34 6.51 18.29
N LEU A 50 -0.71 5.41 17.64
CA LEU A 50 -0.60 4.04 18.16
C LEU A 50 0.58 3.25 17.56
N GLN A 51 1.50 3.92 16.85
CA GLN A 51 2.71 3.31 16.27
C GLN A 51 3.87 3.17 17.27
#